data_AF-X1KXE7-F1
#
_entry.id   AF-X1KXE7-F1
#
_cell.length_a   1.000
_cell.length_b   1.000
_cell.length_c   1.000
_cell.angle_alpha   90.00
_cell.angle_beta   90.00
_cell.angle_gamma   90.00
#
_symmetry.space_group_name_H-M   'P 1'
#
loop_
_entity.id
_entity.type
_entity.pdbx_description
1 polymer ?
#
loop_
_entity_poly.entity_id
_entity_poly.type
_entity_poly.pdbx_seq_one_letter_code
_entity_poly.pdbx_strand_id
1 'polypeptide(L)'
;ILTARQAGIREFVIVVGYHGDKIKAILGNGERFKIRIRYVENGEWQKENGISVLRAKESLNENFILLMADHIFDERILKVLINYVPKSSVVLAVDRREALPGDTKVLEKDGKIVDIGKNIKESNCIDTGVFLCTPKVFNYIEGAVKEDKTELAEGIAKASKNKDAEVFDITQIDSYIPSMRKEIKPFCIDIDSREDLVKTKSFLINNACKGKNDLLATYINKPIENFIVSKLVNTQITPNQITILTNIIAYASTFLFLGGHLLFASLLTFVASFMDGMDGKLSRVKLASTAIGNVEHAFDFLFEHSWYIGLAIYLSNVYGVLPILF
;
A
#
# COMPACT_ATOMS: atom_id res chain seq x y z
N ILE A 1 8.26 -2.46 -1.89
CA ILE A 1 9.10 -1.33 -2.41
C ILE A 1 8.36 0.00 -2.44
N LEU A 2 7.29 0.17 -3.24
CA LEU A 2 6.61 1.47 -3.38
C LEU A 2 6.04 1.99 -2.05
N THR A 3 5.46 1.11 -1.23
CA THR A 3 4.99 1.43 0.13
C THR A 3 6.14 1.92 1.03
N ALA A 4 7.26 1.20 1.06
CA ALA A 4 8.46 1.60 1.81
C ALA A 4 9.01 2.96 1.34
N ARG A 5 8.94 3.25 0.04
CA ARG A 5 9.28 4.56 -0.50
C ARG A 5 8.33 5.65 0.01
N GLN A 6 7.03 5.41 0.10
CA GLN A 6 6.12 6.41 0.68
C GLN A 6 6.40 6.68 2.16
N ALA A 7 6.90 5.69 2.89
CA ALA A 7 7.39 5.86 4.26
C ALA A 7 8.73 6.60 4.38
N GLY A 8 9.43 6.86 3.26
CA GLY A 8 10.68 7.62 3.24
C GLY A 8 11.94 6.79 2.92
N ILE A 9 11.84 5.46 2.84
CA ILE A 9 12.99 4.60 2.53
C ILE A 9 13.38 4.77 1.06
N ARG A 10 14.67 5.01 0.79
CA ARG A 10 15.20 5.24 -0.57
C ARG A 10 16.29 4.26 -0.97
N GLU A 11 16.85 3.51 -0.02
CA GLU A 11 17.92 2.55 -0.26
C GLU A 11 17.44 1.15 0.08
N PHE A 12 17.68 0.22 -0.84
CA PHE A 12 17.23 -1.16 -0.73
C PHE A 12 18.38 -2.11 -1.00
N VAL A 13 18.55 -3.09 -0.12
CA VAL A 13 19.33 -4.29 -0.40
C VAL A 13 18.33 -5.41 -0.65
N ILE A 14 18.30 -5.94 -1.87
CA ILE A 14 17.39 -7.02 -2.26
C ILE A 14 18.20 -8.28 -2.45
N VAL A 15 17.96 -9.26 -1.57
CA VAL A 15 18.52 -10.59 -1.70
C VAL A 15 17.70 -11.37 -2.72
N VAL A 16 18.35 -11.85 -3.77
CA VAL A 16 17.71 -12.58 -4.86
C VAL A 16 18.29 -13.99 -4.99
N GLY A 17 17.44 -14.95 -5.32
CA GLY A 17 17.80 -16.35 -5.52
C GLY A 17 17.06 -16.90 -6.73
N TYR A 18 16.09 -17.80 -6.49
CA TYR A 18 15.21 -18.32 -7.53
C TYR A 18 14.55 -17.19 -8.34
N HIS A 19 14.68 -17.25 -9.67
CA HIS A 19 14.19 -16.23 -10.61
C HIS A 19 14.69 -14.80 -10.35
N GLY A 20 15.87 -14.64 -9.75
CA GLY A 20 16.50 -13.34 -9.51
C GLY A 20 16.58 -12.44 -10.75
N ASP A 21 16.85 -13.02 -11.93
CA ASP A 21 16.92 -12.26 -13.18
C ASP A 21 15.58 -11.63 -13.59
N LYS A 22 14.46 -12.33 -13.35
CA LYS A 22 13.12 -11.76 -13.61
C LYS A 22 12.85 -10.58 -12.68
N ILE A 23 13.25 -10.69 -11.42
CA ILE A 23 13.13 -9.62 -10.42
C ILE A 23 13.98 -8.41 -10.83
N LYS A 24 15.24 -8.63 -11.22
CA LYS A 24 16.16 -7.58 -11.69
C LYS A 24 15.66 -6.92 -12.98
N ALA A 25 15.17 -7.70 -13.95
CA ALA A 25 14.62 -7.17 -15.21
C ALA A 25 13.40 -6.29 -14.98
N ILE A 26 12.55 -6.65 -14.02
CA ILE A 26 11.45 -5.79 -13.60
C ILE A 26 12.03 -4.58 -12.90
N LEU A 27 12.68 -4.71 -11.75
CA LEU A 27 13.00 -3.60 -10.85
C LEU A 27 14.10 -2.64 -11.36
N GLY A 28 15.03 -3.14 -12.20
CA GLY A 28 16.20 -2.40 -12.67
C GLY A 28 17.11 -1.95 -11.52
N ASN A 29 17.81 -0.83 -11.70
CA ASN A 29 18.59 -0.19 -10.63
C ASN A 29 17.75 0.59 -9.60
N GLY A 30 16.42 0.67 -9.81
CA GLY A 30 15.49 1.44 -8.97
C GLY A 30 15.22 2.87 -9.42
N GLU A 31 15.91 3.42 -10.42
CA GLU A 31 15.78 4.83 -10.85
C GLU A 31 14.36 5.20 -11.25
N ARG A 32 13.66 4.31 -11.98
CA ARG A 32 12.24 4.50 -12.36
C ARG A 32 11.31 4.71 -11.16
N PHE A 33 11.72 4.24 -9.98
CA PHE A 33 10.98 4.37 -8.75
C PHE A 33 11.53 5.47 -7.83
N LYS A 34 12.59 6.17 -8.23
CA LYS A 34 13.33 7.17 -7.43
C LYS A 34 13.92 6.56 -6.15
N ILE A 35 14.51 5.37 -6.26
CA ILE A 35 15.19 4.64 -5.18
C ILE A 35 16.51 4.07 -5.70
N ARG A 36 17.40 3.66 -4.79
CA ARG A 36 18.62 2.90 -5.08
C ARG A 36 18.43 1.45 -4.68
N ILE A 37 18.74 0.52 -5.58
CA ILE A 37 18.70 -0.91 -5.31
C ILE A 37 20.10 -1.51 -5.46
N ARG A 38 20.55 -2.20 -4.41
CA ARG A 38 21.68 -3.12 -4.44
C ARG A 38 21.14 -4.54 -4.42
N TYR A 39 21.61 -5.38 -5.36
CA TYR A 39 21.28 -6.79 -5.38
C TYR A 39 22.35 -7.61 -4.69
N VAL A 40 21.93 -8.60 -3.91
CA VAL A 40 22.79 -9.61 -3.30
C VAL A 40 22.29 -10.97 -3.76
N GLU A 41 23.16 -11.77 -4.36
CA GLU A 41 22.77 -13.10 -4.83
C GLU A 41 22.91 -14.14 -3.71
N ASN A 42 21.87 -14.94 -3.51
CA ASN A 42 21.88 -16.10 -2.65
C ASN A 42 21.85 -17.39 -3.50
N GLY A 43 23.01 -18.00 -3.69
CA GLY A 43 23.13 -19.29 -4.39
C GLY A 43 22.50 -20.46 -3.62
N GLU A 44 22.22 -20.30 -2.33
CA GLU A 44 21.62 -21.31 -1.45
C GLU A 44 20.15 -20.98 -1.14
N TRP A 45 19.41 -20.48 -2.14
CA TRP A 45 18.03 -20.01 -1.97
C TRP A 45 17.04 -21.12 -1.57
N GLN A 46 17.41 -22.39 -1.74
CA GLN A 46 16.63 -23.54 -1.25
C GLN A 46 16.68 -23.68 0.28
N LYS A 47 17.68 -23.05 0.93
CA LYS A 47 17.71 -22.93 2.39
C LYS A 47 16.74 -21.85 2.86
N GLU A 48 16.43 -21.89 4.14
CA GLU A 48 15.43 -21.01 4.77
C GLU A 48 15.89 -19.54 4.81
N ASN A 49 14.94 -18.65 5.11
CA ASN A 49 15.10 -17.20 5.01
C ASN A 49 16.23 -16.61 5.88
N GLY A 50 16.64 -17.25 6.98
CA GLY A 50 17.77 -16.82 7.80
C GLY A 50 19.09 -16.77 7.01
N ILE A 51 19.31 -17.73 6.10
CA ILE A 51 20.48 -17.73 5.20
C ILE A 51 20.44 -16.53 4.26
N SER A 52 19.27 -16.21 3.70
CA SER A 52 19.10 -15.05 2.83
C SER A 52 19.44 -13.74 3.55
N VAL A 53 19.02 -13.59 4.81
CA VAL A 53 19.35 -12.40 5.62
C VAL A 53 20.87 -12.29 5.84
N LEU A 54 21.56 -13.39 6.14
CA LEU A 54 23.01 -13.39 6.34
C LEU A 54 23.80 -12.97 5.09
N ARG A 55 23.29 -13.27 3.88
CA ARG A 55 23.93 -12.82 2.64
C ARG A 55 24.04 -11.31 2.53
N ALA A 56 23.13 -10.57 3.16
CA ALA A 56 23.13 -9.10 3.14
C ALA A 56 24.01 -8.47 4.24
N LYS A 57 24.59 -9.25 5.16
CA LYS A 57 25.31 -8.76 6.36
C LYS A 57 26.35 -7.69 6.04
N GLU A 58 27.19 -7.93 5.04
CA GLU A 58 28.29 -6.99 4.67
C GLU A 58 27.79 -5.65 4.11
N SER A 59 26.53 -5.58 3.67
CA SER A 59 25.91 -4.35 3.15
C SER A 59 25.15 -3.55 4.23
N LEU A 60 25.02 -4.07 5.45
CA LEU A 60 24.11 -3.55 6.48
C LEU A 60 24.86 -3.23 7.79
N ASN A 61 25.49 -2.05 7.82
CA ASN A 61 26.32 -1.59 8.95
C ASN A 61 25.61 -0.61 9.91
N GLU A 62 24.38 -0.23 9.58
CA GLU A 62 23.53 0.66 10.37
C GLU A 62 22.20 -0.04 10.71
N ASN A 63 21.32 0.62 11.47
CA ASN A 63 19.99 0.07 11.72
C ASN A 63 19.20 0.01 10.41
N PHE A 64 18.53 -1.10 10.16
CA PHE A 64 17.83 -1.36 8.92
C PHE A 64 16.44 -1.95 9.14
N ILE A 65 15.54 -1.71 8.19
CA ILE A 65 14.26 -2.40 8.14
C ILE A 65 14.43 -3.68 7.31
N LEU A 66 14.10 -4.82 7.89
CA LEU A 66 13.98 -6.09 7.19
C LEU A 66 12.50 -6.36 6.87
N LEU A 67 12.23 -6.68 5.61
CA LEU A 67 10.88 -6.94 5.10
C LEU A 67 10.86 -8.30 4.41
N MET A 68 9.84 -9.10 4.71
CA MET A 68 9.51 -10.26 3.89
C MET A 68 8.92 -9.79 2.55
N ALA A 69 9.34 -10.42 1.45
CA ALA A 69 9.08 -9.94 0.09
C ALA A 69 7.68 -10.28 -0.45
N ASP A 70 7.03 -11.25 0.18
CA ASP A 70 5.69 -11.79 -0.04
C ASP A 70 4.60 -11.07 0.78
N HIS A 71 4.98 -10.13 1.64
CA HIS A 71 4.03 -9.40 2.49
C HIS A 71 3.60 -8.05 1.89
N ILE A 72 2.29 -7.80 1.93
CA ILE A 72 1.68 -6.50 1.65
C ILE A 72 1.34 -5.83 2.97
N PHE A 73 1.92 -4.67 3.23
CA PHE A 73 1.82 -3.98 4.52
C PHE A 73 1.39 -2.51 4.38
N ASP A 74 0.95 -1.96 5.50
CA ASP A 74 0.59 -0.55 5.64
C ASP A 74 1.84 0.34 5.83
N GLU A 75 1.93 1.44 5.08
CA GLU A 75 3.05 2.39 5.18
C GLU A 75 3.23 3.00 6.59
N ARG A 76 2.15 3.08 7.37
CA ARG A 76 2.16 3.66 8.72
C ARG A 76 3.08 2.86 9.65
N ILE A 77 3.18 1.55 9.47
CA ILE A 77 4.07 0.68 10.26
C ILE A 77 5.52 1.17 10.10
N LEU A 78 5.96 1.40 8.87
CA LEU A 78 7.32 1.85 8.61
C LEU A 78 7.56 3.30 9.05
N LYS A 79 6.58 4.19 8.92
CA LYS A 79 6.70 5.58 9.41
C LYS A 79 6.98 5.62 10.91
N VAL A 80 6.39 4.71 11.69
CA VAL A 80 6.67 4.59 13.12
C VAL A 80 8.05 3.99 13.34
N LEU A 81 8.34 2.84 12.70
CA LEU A 81 9.61 2.12 12.93
C LEU A 81 10.86 2.92 12.52
N ILE A 82 10.81 3.74 11.47
CA ILE A 82 11.93 4.58 11.03
C ILE A 82 12.35 5.59 12.11
N ASN A 83 11.40 6.04 12.94
CA ASN A 83 11.64 6.98 14.04
C ASN A 83 11.81 6.27 15.39
N TYR A 84 11.76 4.95 15.41
CA TYR A 84 11.85 4.14 16.63
C TYR A 84 13.32 3.97 17.03
N VAL A 85 13.63 4.18 18.30
CA VAL A 85 14.96 3.93 18.86
C VAL A 85 14.96 2.55 19.50
N PRO A 86 15.59 1.53 18.88
CA PRO A 86 15.53 0.16 19.38
C PRO A 86 16.35 0.03 20.68
N LYS A 87 15.78 -0.66 21.67
CA LYS A 87 16.49 -1.05 22.92
C LYS A 87 17.06 -2.46 22.83
N SER A 88 16.59 -3.22 21.85
CA SER A 88 17.00 -4.57 21.51
C SER A 88 17.70 -4.62 20.16
N SER A 89 18.38 -5.72 19.86
CA SER A 89 18.97 -5.98 18.54
C SER A 89 17.93 -6.08 17.42
N VAL A 90 16.69 -6.43 17.77
CA VAL A 90 15.56 -6.57 16.86
C VAL A 90 14.27 -6.11 17.54
N VAL A 91 13.48 -5.34 16.79
CA VAL A 91 12.09 -4.99 17.08
C VAL A 91 11.23 -5.65 16.00
N LEU A 92 10.38 -6.59 16.38
CA LEU A 92 9.43 -7.23 15.47
C LEU A 92 8.10 -6.49 15.52
N ALA A 93 7.59 -6.02 14.37
CA ALA A 93 6.21 -5.55 14.30
C ALA A 93 5.27 -6.75 14.41
N VAL A 94 4.33 -6.69 15.34
CA VAL A 94 3.38 -7.78 15.61
C VAL A 94 1.94 -7.32 15.45
N ASP A 95 1.06 -8.25 15.05
CA ASP A 95 -0.39 -8.09 15.10
C ASP A 95 -0.96 -8.97 16.22
N ARG A 96 -2.01 -8.51 16.89
CA ARG A 96 -2.70 -9.22 17.99
C ARG A 96 -3.96 -9.96 17.53
N ARG A 97 -4.14 -10.12 16.22
CA ARG A 97 -5.18 -11.01 15.68
C ARG A 97 -4.96 -12.47 16.07
N GLU A 98 -6.01 -13.27 15.95
CA GLU A 98 -5.89 -14.73 16.08
C GLU A 98 -4.96 -15.29 14.99
N ALA A 99 -4.13 -16.25 15.39
CA ALA A 99 -3.19 -16.91 14.49
C ALA A 99 -3.90 -17.89 13.57
N LEU A 100 -3.61 -17.80 12.28
CA LEU A 100 -4.05 -18.71 11.24
C LEU A 100 -3.03 -19.84 11.03
N PRO A 101 -3.42 -20.97 10.39
CA PRO A 101 -2.47 -22.01 10.02
C PRO A 101 -1.36 -21.45 9.13
N GLY A 102 -0.10 -21.62 9.54
CA GLY A 102 1.08 -21.11 8.82
C GLY A 102 1.71 -19.88 9.46
N ASP A 103 0.95 -19.10 10.24
CA ASP A 103 1.45 -17.91 10.92
C ASP A 103 2.63 -18.25 11.86
N THR A 104 3.66 -17.41 11.83
CA THR A 104 4.70 -17.45 12.86
C THR A 104 4.17 -16.77 14.11
N LYS A 105 3.94 -17.55 15.16
CA LYS A 105 3.36 -17.08 16.41
C LYS A 105 4.43 -16.46 17.29
N VAL A 106 4.02 -15.50 18.11
CA VAL A 106 4.89 -14.78 19.05
C VAL A 106 4.22 -14.77 20.42
N LEU A 107 4.99 -15.11 21.44
CA LEU A 107 4.64 -14.88 22.84
C LEU A 107 5.39 -13.64 23.33
N GLU A 108 4.63 -12.61 23.67
CA GLU A 108 5.14 -11.34 24.17
C GLU A 108 4.82 -11.16 25.66
N LYS A 109 5.79 -10.65 26.44
CA LYS A 109 5.61 -10.17 27.81
C LYS A 109 6.42 -8.90 28.05
N ASP A 110 5.79 -7.87 28.59
CA ASP A 110 6.40 -6.58 28.95
C ASP A 110 7.17 -5.91 27.79
N GLY A 111 6.63 -6.03 26.57
CA GLY A 111 7.22 -5.51 25.33
C GLY A 111 8.36 -6.36 24.77
N LYS A 112 8.72 -7.47 25.41
CA LYS A 112 9.80 -8.38 24.96
C LYS A 112 9.23 -9.66 24.34
N ILE A 113 9.93 -10.17 23.34
CA ILE A 113 9.65 -11.51 22.81
C ILE A 113 10.15 -12.52 23.84
N VAL A 114 9.28 -13.45 24.23
CA VAL A 114 9.59 -14.57 25.13
C VAL A 114 9.80 -15.84 24.32
N ASP A 115 8.94 -16.08 23.33
CA ASP A 115 9.04 -17.24 22.43
C ASP A 115 8.50 -16.87 21.04
N ILE A 116 9.03 -17.50 20.00
CA ILE A 116 8.65 -17.26 18.61
C ILE A 116 8.82 -18.53 17.79
N GLY A 117 7.84 -18.83 16.95
CA GLY A 117 7.88 -19.94 16.00
C GLY A 117 6.50 -20.45 15.63
N LYS A 118 6.44 -21.30 14.60
CA LYS A 118 5.17 -21.88 14.11
C LYS A 118 4.53 -22.84 15.12
N ASN A 119 5.36 -23.51 15.93
CA ASN A 119 4.96 -24.63 16.80
C ASN A 119 5.00 -24.30 18.31
N ILE A 120 5.05 -23.03 18.70
CA ILE A 120 5.02 -22.64 20.12
C ILE A 120 3.65 -22.94 20.74
N LYS A 121 3.64 -23.30 22.03
CA LYS A 121 2.42 -23.72 22.76
C LYS A 121 1.50 -22.55 23.13
N GLU A 122 2.09 -21.43 23.53
CA GLU A 122 1.40 -20.23 23.95
C GLU A 122 1.82 -19.07 23.05
N SER A 123 0.88 -18.22 22.67
CA SER A 123 1.13 -17.02 21.87
C SER A 123 0.02 -16.00 22.09
N ASN A 124 0.35 -14.72 22.01
CA ASN A 124 -0.60 -13.61 22.11
C ASN A 124 -0.48 -12.63 20.93
N CYS A 125 0.44 -12.89 20.01
CA CYS A 125 0.74 -12.07 18.84
C CYS A 125 1.15 -12.97 17.65
N ILE A 126 1.18 -12.37 16.47
CA ILE A 126 1.76 -12.96 15.25
C ILE A 126 2.87 -12.06 14.69
N ASP A 127 3.85 -12.68 14.05
CA ASP A 127 4.87 -12.02 13.24
C ASP A 127 4.24 -11.41 11.98
N THR A 128 4.55 -10.16 11.67
CA THR A 128 4.06 -9.47 10.45
C THR A 128 5.08 -9.46 9.31
N GLY A 129 6.24 -10.08 9.47
CA GLY A 129 7.31 -10.06 8.47
C GLY A 129 8.03 -8.70 8.35
N VAL A 130 7.80 -7.78 9.29
CA VAL A 130 8.41 -6.45 9.33
C VAL A 130 9.24 -6.31 10.61
N PHE A 131 10.54 -6.07 10.44
CA PHE A 131 11.48 -5.96 11.56
C PHE A 131 12.30 -4.68 11.45
N LEU A 132 12.56 -4.03 12.57
CA LEU A 132 13.64 -3.06 12.72
C LEU A 132 14.82 -3.77 13.38
N CYS A 133 15.95 -3.82 12.70
CA CYS A 133 17.12 -4.57 13.11
C CYS A 133 18.32 -3.64 13.31
N THR A 134 19.15 -3.98 14.28
CA THR A 134 20.53 -3.49 14.40
C THR A 134 21.48 -4.52 13.79
N PRO A 135 22.72 -4.16 13.41
CA PRO A 135 23.72 -5.12 12.92
C PRO A 135 24.00 -6.28 13.90
N LYS A 136 23.72 -6.10 15.20
CA LYS A 136 23.89 -7.16 16.21
C LYS A 136 23.00 -8.38 15.95
N VAL A 137 21.86 -8.22 15.25
CA VAL A 137 20.95 -9.33 14.95
C VAL A 137 21.64 -10.47 14.18
N PHE A 138 22.61 -10.14 13.32
CA PHE A 138 23.34 -11.13 12.53
C PHE A 138 24.07 -12.14 13.40
N ASN A 139 24.58 -11.74 14.57
CA ASN A 139 25.26 -12.66 15.49
C ASN A 139 24.30 -13.77 16.00
N TYR A 140 23.03 -13.43 16.21
CA TYR A 140 22.03 -14.40 16.65
C TYR A 140 21.63 -15.34 15.52
N ILE A 141 21.44 -14.80 14.31
CA ILE A 141 21.11 -15.60 13.12
C ILE A 141 22.28 -16.54 12.77
N GLU A 142 23.53 -16.06 12.73
CA GLU A 142 24.72 -16.91 12.54
C GLU A 142 24.84 -17.95 13.65
N GLY A 143 24.53 -17.57 14.89
CA GLY A 143 24.49 -18.48 16.02
C GLY A 143 23.46 -19.59 15.86
N ALA A 144 22.28 -19.32 15.29
CA ALA A 144 21.26 -20.33 15.03
C ALA A 144 21.68 -21.25 13.86
N VAL A 145 22.26 -20.68 12.80
CA VAL A 145 22.75 -21.45 11.64
C VAL A 145 23.86 -22.41 12.02
N LYS A 146 24.73 -22.06 12.99
CA LYS A 146 25.75 -22.98 13.54
C LYS A 146 25.16 -24.18 14.30
N GLU A 147 23.88 -24.11 14.68
CA GLU A 147 23.12 -25.19 15.31
C GLU A 147 22.17 -25.87 14.30
N ASP A 148 22.45 -25.74 12.99
CA ASP A 148 21.64 -26.25 11.88
C ASP A 148 20.18 -25.72 11.85
N LYS A 149 19.93 -24.56 12.48
CA LYS A 149 18.65 -23.86 12.46
C LYS A 149 18.72 -22.68 11.49
N THR A 150 18.07 -22.82 10.33
CA THR A 150 18.22 -21.85 9.24
C THR A 150 17.05 -20.87 9.06
N GLU A 151 15.93 -21.06 9.76
CA GLU A 151 14.83 -20.09 9.79
C GLU A 151 15.23 -18.80 10.52
N LEU A 152 14.75 -17.66 10.02
CA LEU A 152 14.92 -16.35 10.66
C LEU A 152 14.33 -16.37 12.09
N ALA A 153 13.16 -16.99 12.26
CA ALA A 153 12.49 -17.10 13.55
C ALA A 153 13.38 -17.77 14.61
N GLU A 154 14.23 -18.73 14.25
CA GLU A 154 15.17 -19.36 15.17
C GLU A 154 16.31 -18.42 15.59
N GLY A 155 16.77 -17.55 14.67
CA GLY A 155 17.67 -16.45 15.00
C GLY A 155 17.03 -15.46 15.98
N ILE A 156 15.77 -15.10 15.76
CA ILE A 156 15.01 -14.22 16.67
C ILE A 156 14.74 -14.91 18.02
N ALA A 157 14.45 -16.20 18.03
CA ALA A 157 14.32 -16.99 19.25
C ALA A 157 15.63 -17.00 20.05
N LYS A 158 16.78 -17.04 19.38
CA LYS A 158 18.09 -16.93 20.03
C LYS A 158 18.33 -15.53 20.61
N ALA A 159 17.89 -14.46 19.93
CA ALA A 159 17.91 -13.10 20.47
C ALA A 159 16.97 -12.95 21.69
N SER A 160 15.78 -13.54 21.62
CA SER A 160 14.78 -13.60 22.71
C SER A 160 15.36 -14.24 23.98
N LYS A 161 16.05 -15.39 23.86
CA LYS A 161 16.74 -16.04 25.00
C LYS A 161 17.76 -15.13 25.69
N ASN A 162 18.32 -14.15 24.96
CA ASN A 162 19.25 -13.16 25.48
C ASN A 162 18.58 -11.85 25.92
N LYS A 163 17.24 -11.80 25.95
CA LYS A 163 16.42 -10.60 26.23
C LYS A 163 16.70 -9.45 25.27
N ASP A 164 17.15 -9.76 24.06
CA ASP A 164 17.61 -8.80 23.05
C ASP A 164 16.69 -8.75 21.83
N ALA A 165 15.41 -9.07 22.05
CA ALA A 165 14.33 -9.02 21.07
C ALA A 165 13.08 -8.39 21.70
N GLU A 166 12.51 -7.39 21.04
CA GLU A 166 11.30 -6.69 21.49
C GLU A 166 10.25 -6.60 20.39
N VAL A 167 9.04 -6.19 20.75
CA VAL A 167 7.94 -6.05 19.79
C VAL A 167 7.53 -4.60 19.60
N PHE A 168 6.93 -4.32 18.45
CA PHE A 168 6.09 -3.15 18.23
C PHE A 168 4.69 -3.62 17.81
N ASP A 169 3.68 -3.30 18.62
CA ASP A 169 2.31 -3.70 18.35
C ASP A 169 1.66 -2.74 17.35
N ILE A 170 1.35 -3.24 16.14
CA ILE A 170 0.79 -2.41 15.07
C ILE A 170 -0.61 -1.88 15.42
N THR A 171 -1.32 -2.51 16.37
CA THR A 171 -2.66 -2.06 16.78
C THR A 171 -2.63 -0.74 17.55
N GLN A 172 -1.44 -0.29 18.00
CA GLN A 172 -1.24 1.02 18.62
C GLN A 172 -1.27 2.17 17.60
N ILE A 173 -1.12 1.87 16.31
CA ILE A 173 -1.21 2.88 15.24
C ILE A 173 -2.68 3.26 15.05
N ASP A 174 -2.95 4.57 15.01
CA ASP A 174 -4.30 5.10 14.77
C ASP A 174 -4.90 4.52 13.47
N SER A 175 -6.09 3.94 13.61
CA SER A 175 -6.85 3.37 12.50
C SER A 175 -7.50 4.44 11.64
N TYR A 176 -7.76 5.64 12.18
CA TYR A 176 -8.36 6.72 11.41
C TYR A 176 -7.34 7.36 10.46
N ILE A 177 -7.71 7.47 9.18
CA ILE A 177 -6.90 8.14 8.16
C ILE A 177 -7.61 9.45 7.77
N PRO A 178 -7.17 10.62 8.27
CA PRO A 178 -7.85 11.90 8.04
C PRO A 178 -8.04 12.24 6.56
N SER A 179 -7.02 12.01 5.72
CA SER A 179 -7.07 12.27 4.28
C SER A 179 -8.10 11.41 3.53
N MET A 180 -8.47 10.25 4.11
CA MET A 180 -9.47 9.33 3.59
C MET A 180 -10.83 9.47 4.26
N ARG A 181 -10.90 10.17 5.41
CA ARG A 181 -12.09 10.25 6.28
C ARG A 181 -12.67 8.86 6.57
N LYS A 182 -11.79 7.90 6.85
CA LYS A 182 -12.12 6.48 6.97
C LYS A 182 -11.24 5.81 8.02
N GLU A 183 -11.81 4.85 8.74
CA GLU A 183 -11.05 3.92 9.58
C GLU A 183 -10.56 2.73 8.74
N ILE A 184 -9.25 2.51 8.78
CA ILE A 184 -8.57 1.35 8.21
C ILE A 184 -7.58 0.89 9.27
N LYS A 185 -7.82 -0.30 9.83
CA LYS A 185 -6.87 -0.91 10.77
C LYS A 185 -5.52 -1.11 10.07
N PRO A 186 -4.40 -0.81 10.74
CA PRO A 186 -3.06 -1.20 10.27
C PRO A 186 -3.06 -2.68 9.90
N PHE A 187 -2.42 -3.02 8.80
CA PHE A 187 -2.44 -4.38 8.26
C PHE A 187 -1.07 -4.81 7.74
N CYS A 188 -0.83 -6.10 7.85
CA CYS A 188 0.17 -6.82 7.09
C CYS A 188 -0.43 -8.15 6.65
N ILE A 189 -0.31 -8.46 5.36
CA ILE A 189 -0.96 -9.62 4.74
C ILE A 189 0.10 -10.36 3.91
N ASP A 190 0.32 -11.60 4.28
CA ASP A 190 1.11 -12.61 3.57
C ASP A 190 0.38 -13.10 2.30
N ILE A 191 1.14 -13.33 1.23
CA ILE A 191 0.60 -13.78 -0.06
C ILE A 191 1.20 -15.13 -0.43
N ASP A 192 0.60 -16.19 0.12
CA ASP A 192 1.02 -17.57 -0.13
C ASP A 192 0.21 -18.24 -1.24
N SER A 193 -1.05 -17.86 -1.39
CA SER A 193 -1.96 -18.49 -2.34
C SER A 193 -2.60 -17.51 -3.33
N ARG A 194 -3.17 -18.08 -4.40
CA ARG A 194 -3.99 -17.31 -5.34
C ARG A 194 -5.24 -16.72 -4.68
N GLU A 195 -5.76 -17.37 -3.64
CA GLU A 195 -6.91 -16.89 -2.88
C GLU A 195 -6.52 -15.62 -2.09
N ASP A 196 -5.35 -15.61 -1.45
CA ASP A 196 -4.84 -14.45 -0.71
C ASP A 196 -4.60 -13.27 -1.63
N LEU A 197 -4.11 -13.52 -2.84
CA LEU A 197 -3.95 -12.49 -3.86
C LEU A 197 -5.30 -11.86 -4.26
N VAL A 198 -6.36 -12.65 -4.41
CA VAL A 198 -7.70 -12.14 -4.75
C VAL A 198 -8.32 -11.38 -3.59
N LYS A 199 -8.22 -11.90 -2.37
CA LYS A 199 -8.71 -11.26 -1.14
C LYS A 199 -7.99 -9.94 -0.88
N THR A 200 -6.66 -9.94 -0.94
CA THR A 200 -5.82 -8.75 -0.73
C THR A 200 -6.09 -7.70 -1.80
N LYS A 201 -6.19 -8.08 -3.07
CA LYS A 201 -6.57 -7.15 -4.14
C LYS A 201 -7.93 -6.48 -3.86
N SER A 202 -8.92 -7.26 -3.45
CA SER A 202 -10.26 -6.75 -3.12
C SER A 202 -10.21 -5.82 -1.90
N PHE A 203 -9.46 -6.20 -0.87
CA PHE A 203 -9.21 -5.40 0.33
C PHE A 203 -8.59 -4.04 -0.02
N LEU A 204 -7.53 -4.01 -0.83
CA LEU A 204 -6.86 -2.77 -1.24
C LEU A 204 -7.80 -1.85 -2.05
N ILE A 205 -8.58 -2.40 -2.99
CA ILE A 205 -9.54 -1.61 -3.79
C ILE A 205 -10.65 -1.04 -2.91
N ASN A 206 -11.23 -1.84 -2.02
CA ASN A 206 -12.28 -1.39 -1.10
C ASN A 206 -11.78 -0.32 -0.12
N ASN A 207 -10.51 -0.37 0.25
CA ASN A 207 -9.87 0.61 1.11
C ASN A 207 -9.32 1.85 0.39
N ALA A 208 -9.26 1.83 -0.94
CA ALA A 208 -8.90 3.00 -1.75
C ALA A 208 -10.03 4.04 -1.88
N CYS A 209 -11.23 3.77 -1.34
CA CYS A 209 -12.35 4.70 -1.34
C CYS A 209 -12.32 5.65 -0.12
N LYS A 210 -12.58 6.94 -0.32
CA LYS A 210 -12.86 7.86 0.81
C LYS A 210 -14.14 7.42 1.55
N GLY A 211 -14.17 7.62 2.87
CA GLY A 211 -15.21 7.08 3.76
C GLY A 211 -16.55 7.79 3.61
N LYS A 212 -16.63 9.06 4.00
CA LYS A 212 -17.85 9.89 3.87
C LYS A 212 -18.06 10.34 2.43
N ASN A 213 -19.02 9.70 1.76
CA ASN A 213 -19.61 10.09 0.48
C ASN A 213 -21.14 9.94 0.56
N ASP A 214 -21.87 10.66 -0.28
CA ASP A 214 -23.34 10.62 -0.34
C ASP A 214 -23.89 9.21 -0.66
N LEU A 215 -25.20 9.01 -0.44
CA LEU A 215 -25.86 7.71 -0.64
C LEU A 215 -25.63 7.15 -2.06
N LEU A 216 -25.78 8.00 -3.09
CA LEU A 216 -25.53 7.64 -4.49
C LEU A 216 -24.09 7.14 -4.69
N ALA A 217 -23.14 7.94 -4.23
CA ALA A 217 -21.72 7.59 -4.33
C ALA A 217 -21.39 6.30 -3.56
N THR A 218 -22.06 6.05 -2.44
CA THR A 218 -21.79 4.89 -1.59
C THR A 218 -22.39 3.59 -2.12
N TYR A 219 -23.64 3.61 -2.59
CA TYR A 219 -24.35 2.39 -2.98
C TYR A 219 -24.35 2.10 -4.47
N ILE A 220 -24.20 3.12 -5.33
CA ILE A 220 -24.24 2.95 -6.78
C ILE A 220 -22.84 3.12 -7.38
N ASN A 221 -22.15 4.23 -7.10
CA ASN A 221 -20.87 4.49 -7.77
C ASN A 221 -19.77 3.56 -7.28
N LYS A 222 -19.61 3.40 -5.95
CA LYS A 222 -18.52 2.58 -5.37
C LYS A 222 -18.43 1.15 -5.93
N PRO A 223 -19.50 0.35 -6.01
CA PRO A 223 -19.43 -1.01 -6.57
C PRO A 223 -18.94 -1.04 -8.02
N ILE A 224 -19.47 -0.15 -8.87
CA ILE A 224 -19.12 -0.10 -10.29
C ILE A 224 -17.69 0.42 -10.45
N GLU A 225 -17.30 1.46 -9.72
CA GLU A 225 -15.92 2.00 -9.72
C GLU A 225 -14.94 0.90 -9.30
N ASN A 226 -15.24 0.15 -8.24
CA ASN A 226 -14.38 -0.93 -7.75
C ASN A 226 -14.25 -2.05 -8.78
N PHE A 227 -15.35 -2.42 -9.45
CA PHE A 227 -15.31 -3.39 -10.54
C PHE A 227 -14.38 -2.95 -11.67
N ILE A 228 -14.51 -1.71 -12.15
CA ILE A 228 -13.68 -1.20 -13.25
C ILE A 228 -12.22 -1.05 -12.81
N VAL A 229 -11.96 -0.47 -11.63
CA VAL A 229 -10.61 -0.34 -11.07
C VAL A 229 -9.94 -1.72 -10.91
N SER A 230 -10.70 -2.76 -10.54
CA SER A 230 -10.18 -4.13 -10.43
C SER A 230 -9.67 -4.69 -11.76
N LYS A 231 -10.22 -4.24 -12.88
CA LYS A 231 -9.75 -4.58 -14.23
C LYS A 231 -8.58 -3.70 -14.64
N LEU A 232 -8.68 -2.38 -14.43
CA LEU A 232 -7.67 -1.40 -14.82
C LEU A 232 -6.34 -1.55 -14.07
N VAL A 233 -6.35 -2.04 -12.82
CA VAL A 233 -5.12 -2.20 -12.03
C VAL A 233 -4.09 -3.11 -12.70
N ASN A 234 -4.54 -4.10 -13.48
CA ASN A 234 -3.67 -5.03 -14.20
C ASN A 234 -3.22 -4.52 -15.58
N THR A 235 -3.66 -3.32 -15.98
CA THR A 235 -3.34 -2.72 -17.29
C THR A 235 -2.28 -1.63 -17.15
N GLN A 236 -1.75 -1.16 -18.27
CA GLN A 236 -0.84 -0.01 -18.31
C GLN A 236 -1.55 1.34 -18.14
N ILE A 237 -2.89 1.36 -18.03
CA ILE A 237 -3.66 2.61 -17.89
C ILE A 237 -3.29 3.30 -16.57
N THR A 238 -2.90 4.56 -16.67
CA THR A 238 -2.49 5.40 -15.54
C THR A 238 -3.67 6.21 -14.99
N PRO A 239 -3.64 6.64 -13.72
CA PRO A 239 -4.64 7.55 -13.17
C PRO A 239 -4.78 8.82 -14.02
N ASN A 240 -3.66 9.45 -14.41
CA ASN A 240 -3.66 10.66 -15.24
C ASN A 240 -4.37 10.47 -16.59
N GLN A 241 -4.30 9.27 -17.21
CA GLN A 241 -5.05 8.99 -18.44
C GLN A 241 -6.57 8.97 -18.19
N ILE A 242 -7.00 8.49 -17.02
CA ILE A 242 -8.42 8.56 -16.62
C ILE A 242 -8.81 10.01 -16.40
N THR A 243 -8.02 10.78 -15.65
CA THR A 243 -8.27 12.21 -15.39
C THR A 243 -8.41 13.02 -16.68
N ILE A 244 -7.51 12.81 -17.66
CA ILE A 244 -7.58 13.46 -18.98
C ILE A 244 -8.87 13.08 -19.71
N LEU A 245 -9.23 11.79 -19.72
CA LEU A 245 -10.45 11.32 -20.38
C LEU A 245 -11.71 11.87 -19.69
N THR A 246 -11.72 11.92 -18.36
CA THR A 246 -12.79 12.54 -17.56
C THR A 246 -12.99 14.00 -17.98
N ASN A 247 -11.90 14.77 -18.08
CA ASN A 247 -11.94 16.17 -18.51
C ASN A 247 -12.48 16.32 -19.94
N ILE A 248 -12.06 15.46 -20.89
CA ILE A 248 -12.58 15.49 -22.27
C ILE A 248 -14.10 15.28 -22.28
N ILE A 249 -14.59 14.29 -21.52
CA ILE A 249 -16.03 14.00 -21.41
C ILE A 249 -16.77 15.15 -20.74
N ALA A 250 -16.20 15.74 -19.69
CA ALA A 250 -16.77 16.86 -18.96
C ALA A 250 -16.89 18.12 -19.83
N TYR A 251 -15.87 18.48 -20.63
CA TYR A 251 -16.00 19.62 -21.52
C TYR A 251 -16.91 19.32 -22.73
N ALA A 252 -16.95 18.07 -23.21
CA ALA A 252 -17.90 17.66 -24.25
C ALA A 252 -19.36 17.88 -23.83
N SER A 253 -19.71 17.58 -22.57
CA SER A 253 -21.07 17.85 -22.07
C SER A 253 -21.39 19.34 -22.01
N THR A 254 -20.41 20.21 -21.74
CA THR A 254 -20.59 21.68 -21.83
C THR A 254 -21.01 22.10 -23.23
N PHE A 255 -20.35 21.60 -24.27
CA PHE A 255 -20.71 21.89 -25.66
C PHE A 255 -22.09 21.35 -26.03
N LEU A 256 -22.49 20.19 -25.49
CA LEU A 256 -23.84 19.66 -25.68
C LEU A 256 -24.92 20.51 -24.99
N PHE A 257 -24.65 21.06 -23.80
CA PHE A 257 -25.55 22.01 -23.16
C PHE A 257 -25.73 23.27 -24.02
N LEU A 258 -24.63 23.84 -24.52
CA LEU A 258 -24.67 25.00 -25.42
C LEU A 258 -25.46 24.72 -26.71
N GLY A 259 -25.33 23.50 -27.26
CA GLY A 259 -26.07 23.05 -28.44
C GLY A 259 -27.53 22.64 -28.19
N GLY A 260 -27.99 22.67 -26.93
CA GLY A 260 -29.36 22.32 -26.56
C GLY A 260 -29.66 20.82 -26.48
N HIS A 261 -28.63 19.96 -26.56
CA HIS A 261 -28.77 18.50 -26.43
C HIS A 261 -28.80 18.07 -24.96
N LEU A 262 -29.78 18.60 -24.20
CA LEU A 262 -29.82 18.51 -22.73
C LEU A 262 -29.73 17.08 -22.20
N LEU A 263 -30.46 16.13 -22.79
CA LEU A 263 -30.46 14.74 -22.34
C LEU A 263 -29.06 14.09 -22.43
N PHE A 264 -28.39 14.27 -23.58
CA PHE A 264 -27.05 13.72 -23.79
C PHE A 264 -26.01 14.43 -22.93
N ALA A 265 -26.15 15.74 -22.75
CA ALA A 265 -25.30 16.51 -21.83
C ALA A 265 -25.40 15.98 -20.40
N SER A 266 -26.62 15.81 -19.88
CA SER A 266 -26.86 15.26 -18.53
C SER A 266 -26.38 13.82 -18.37
N LEU A 267 -26.46 12.99 -19.41
CA LEU A 267 -25.90 11.63 -19.36
C LEU A 267 -24.36 11.68 -19.27
N LEU A 268 -23.71 12.54 -20.04
CA LEU A 268 -22.26 12.69 -19.99
C LEU A 268 -21.75 13.28 -18.68
N THR A 269 -22.48 14.20 -18.04
CA THR A 269 -22.08 14.69 -16.70
C THR A 269 -22.12 13.59 -15.65
N PHE A 270 -23.10 12.68 -15.72
CA PHE A 270 -23.14 11.50 -14.86
C PHE A 270 -21.93 10.57 -15.10
N VAL A 271 -21.56 10.34 -16.36
CA VAL A 271 -20.36 9.55 -16.71
C VAL A 271 -19.09 10.24 -16.21
N ALA A 272 -18.95 11.55 -16.38
CA ALA A 272 -17.78 12.30 -15.92
C ALA A 272 -17.64 12.22 -14.38
N SER A 273 -18.73 12.44 -13.64
CA SER A 273 -18.76 12.34 -12.17
C SER A 273 -18.33 10.95 -11.67
N PHE A 274 -18.73 9.90 -12.38
CA PHE A 274 -18.31 8.54 -12.05
C PHE A 274 -16.82 8.30 -12.31
N MET A 275 -16.30 8.80 -13.43
CA MET A 275 -14.90 8.61 -13.82
C MET A 275 -13.93 9.40 -12.94
N ASP A 276 -14.35 10.55 -12.41
CA ASP A 276 -13.63 11.32 -11.40
C ASP A 276 -13.34 10.50 -10.13
N GLY A 277 -14.27 9.67 -9.67
CA GLY A 277 -14.02 8.78 -8.53
C GLY A 277 -12.96 7.70 -8.80
N MET A 278 -12.72 7.34 -10.07
CA MET A 278 -11.89 6.21 -10.46
C MET A 278 -10.39 6.51 -10.46
N ASP A 279 -9.98 7.73 -10.80
CA ASP A 279 -8.56 8.09 -10.91
C ASP A 279 -7.87 8.06 -9.53
N GLY A 280 -8.50 8.61 -8.51
CA GLY A 280 -8.01 8.66 -7.15
C GLY A 280 -7.97 7.27 -6.52
N LYS A 281 -8.95 6.41 -6.85
CA LYS A 281 -8.91 4.99 -6.47
C LYS A 281 -7.75 4.27 -7.15
N LEU A 282 -7.62 4.40 -8.47
CA LEU A 282 -6.56 3.73 -9.23
C LEU A 282 -5.17 4.21 -8.76
N SER A 283 -5.02 5.50 -8.48
CA SER A 283 -3.80 6.12 -7.98
C SER A 283 -3.39 5.54 -6.63
N ARG A 284 -4.34 5.40 -5.70
CA ARG A 284 -4.12 4.79 -4.37
C ARG A 284 -3.77 3.30 -4.47
N VAL A 285 -4.49 2.53 -5.30
CA VAL A 285 -4.21 1.08 -5.46
C VAL A 285 -2.87 0.83 -6.15
N LYS A 286 -2.50 1.62 -7.16
CA LYS A 286 -1.21 1.50 -7.86
C LYS A 286 -0.04 2.17 -7.15
N LEU A 287 -0.28 2.87 -6.04
CA LEU A 287 0.70 3.72 -5.34
C LEU A 287 1.39 4.72 -6.30
N ALA A 288 0.59 5.26 -7.22
CA ALA A 288 1.00 6.13 -8.32
C ALA A 288 0.63 7.60 -8.04
N SER A 289 0.49 8.00 -6.78
CA SER A 289 0.18 9.38 -6.41
C SER A 289 1.30 10.31 -6.88
N THR A 290 0.91 11.30 -7.69
CA THR A 290 1.80 12.37 -8.15
C THR A 290 1.44 13.68 -7.45
N ALA A 291 2.40 14.60 -7.34
CA ALA A 291 2.14 15.94 -6.79
C ALA A 291 1.14 16.77 -7.63
N ILE A 292 0.84 16.32 -8.86
CA ILE A 292 -0.11 16.95 -9.79
C ILE A 292 -1.56 16.77 -9.33
N GLY A 293 -1.85 15.84 -8.41
CA GLY A 293 -3.21 15.61 -7.90
C GLY A 293 -3.88 16.82 -7.23
N ASN A 294 -3.09 17.80 -6.75
CA ASN A 294 -3.65 19.04 -6.22
C ASN A 294 -4.19 19.98 -7.31
N VAL A 295 -3.71 19.85 -8.55
CA VAL A 295 -4.20 20.61 -9.71
C VAL A 295 -5.50 20.00 -10.23
N GLU A 296 -5.70 18.69 -10.06
CA GLU A 296 -6.90 17.96 -10.48
C GLU A 296 -8.16 18.56 -9.82
N HIS A 297 -8.11 18.85 -8.52
CA HIS A 297 -9.20 19.53 -7.81
C HIS A 297 -9.60 20.90 -8.38
N ALA A 298 -8.68 21.61 -9.03
CA ALA A 298 -9.01 22.87 -9.70
C ALA A 298 -9.73 22.62 -11.03
N PHE A 299 -9.38 21.55 -11.75
CA PHE A 299 -10.07 21.17 -12.99
C PHE A 299 -11.49 20.65 -12.73
N ASP A 300 -11.69 19.91 -11.64
CA ASP A 300 -13.01 19.42 -11.21
C ASP A 300 -13.99 20.58 -11.06
N PHE A 301 -13.55 21.60 -10.33
CA PHE A 301 -14.31 22.82 -10.15
C PHE A 301 -14.59 23.54 -11.48
N LEU A 302 -13.62 23.62 -12.39
CA LEU A 302 -13.76 24.34 -13.66
C LEU A 302 -14.82 23.72 -14.58
N PHE A 303 -14.83 22.39 -14.74
CA PHE A 303 -15.78 21.77 -15.65
C PHE A 303 -17.21 21.75 -15.07
N GLU A 304 -17.38 21.66 -13.74
CA GLU A 304 -18.70 21.75 -13.13
C GLU A 304 -19.33 23.12 -13.40
N HIS A 305 -18.55 24.20 -13.25
CA HIS A 305 -19.01 25.55 -13.56
C HIS A 305 -19.30 25.73 -15.04
N SER A 306 -18.50 25.10 -15.93
CA SER A 306 -18.75 25.19 -17.36
C SER A 306 -20.08 24.52 -17.75
N TRP A 307 -20.53 23.47 -17.05
CA TRP A 307 -21.86 22.89 -17.25
C TRP A 307 -22.98 23.88 -16.92
N TYR A 308 -22.91 24.52 -15.74
CA TYR A 308 -23.90 25.52 -15.33
C TYR A 308 -23.93 26.72 -16.27
N ILE A 309 -22.76 27.23 -16.67
CA ILE A 309 -22.63 28.32 -17.64
C ILE A 309 -23.22 27.92 -18.99
N GLY A 310 -22.88 26.72 -19.50
CA GLY A 310 -23.37 26.21 -20.77
C GLY A 310 -24.90 26.08 -20.79
N LEU A 311 -25.48 25.53 -19.71
CA LEU A 311 -26.92 25.42 -19.54
C LEU A 311 -27.59 26.81 -19.43
N ALA A 312 -26.99 27.73 -18.68
CA ALA A 312 -27.50 29.08 -18.49
C ALA A 312 -27.55 29.87 -19.80
N ILE A 313 -26.47 29.81 -20.60
CA ILE A 313 -26.41 30.45 -21.92
C ILE A 313 -27.48 29.88 -22.85
N TYR A 314 -27.63 28.55 -22.88
CA TYR A 314 -28.67 27.91 -23.68
C TYR A 314 -30.08 28.38 -23.29
N LEU A 315 -30.41 28.33 -21.99
CA LEU A 315 -31.72 28.75 -21.51
C LEU A 315 -31.99 30.24 -21.77
N SER A 316 -30.97 31.08 -21.62
CA SER A 316 -31.07 32.51 -21.95
C SER A 316 -31.34 32.74 -23.43
N ASN A 317 -30.66 32.01 -24.32
CA ASN A 317 -30.83 32.16 -25.76
C ASN A 317 -32.20 31.67 -26.24
N VAL A 318 -32.73 30.60 -25.65
CA VAL A 318 -34.00 29.99 -26.08
C VAL A 318 -35.22 30.67 -25.45
N TYR A 319 -35.14 31.01 -24.16
CA TYR A 319 -36.29 31.47 -23.38
C TYR A 319 -36.19 32.93 -22.91
N GLY A 320 -35.07 33.62 -23.17
CA GLY A 320 -34.87 35.01 -22.76
C GLY A 320 -34.70 35.22 -21.26
N VAL A 321 -34.55 34.15 -20.48
CA VAL A 321 -34.37 34.20 -19.03
C VAL A 321 -32.90 33.96 -18.73
N LEU A 322 -32.20 34.98 -18.21
CA LEU A 322 -30.89 34.75 -17.61
C LEU A 322 -31.15 34.09 -16.24
N PRO A 323 -30.76 32.82 -16.01
CA PRO A 323 -30.86 32.26 -14.67
C PRO A 323 -29.85 33.00 -13.79
N ILE A 324 -30.36 33.88 -12.93
CA ILE A 324 -29.53 34.55 -11.93
C ILE A 324 -29.10 33.48 -10.93
N LEU A 325 -27.85 33.05 -11.01
CA LEU A 325 -27.19 32.24 -9.99
C LEU A 325 -27.04 33.14 -8.74
N PHE A 326 -27.99 33.03 -7.82
CA PHE A 326 -27.84 33.49 -6.43
C PHE A 326 -27.22 32.38 -5.58
#